data_AF-A0A9W9ZBN9-F1
#
_entry.id   AF-A0A9W9ZBN9-F1
#
_cell.length_a   1.000
_cell.length_b   1.000
_cell.length_c   1.000
_cell.angle_alpha   90.00
_cell.angle_beta   90.00
_cell.angle_gamma   90.00
#
_symmetry.space_group_name_H-M   'P 1'
#
loop_
_entity.id
_entity.type
_entity.pdbx_description
1 polymer ?
#
loop_
_entity_poly.entity_id
_entity_poly.type
_entity_poly.pdbx_seq_one_letter_code
_entity_poly.pdbx_strand_id
1 'polypeptide(L)'
;MGIFSGVMLYLLSGKQRNPPTPKPSKKVETVSRFLAKLTRSQTHKPYKHKSVVSRPVDKTIQEVFDFFIRDFCLSWFRDMGKDEAAFVDLLTEELWVVTANVVDRLKCIDTVKFLSNDVVEILSGHFQQLRLADTRNFSDNALPFTLHPCLTSRAEELEYLRKASEVLLYCLLPPKNSRCSTMRYLLREILAFSVFQPLADMLCDPDYINQTLLVHLEAKEALTAQHKQGYAYAETYEDFIKMINTSNSVEALKQIRYHIIAEIMQATTINNLKGIDQFGQDDKQGKALKKDAQLRARNLKRYINQCTVAKAQCERRIKMLGVLTTLILEAQKSNRQDKRNFWMAVENLKLVKHNELHKSAQEIYQVYVAPSSDKSVMLDTTLIRGMEQYLHGTYGLQGFFEAQKEFITTWRRGFIASLC
;
A
#
# COMPACT_ATOMS: atom_id res chain seq x y z
N MET A 1 -9.31 27.58 66.85
CA MET A 1 -9.20 26.14 66.55
C MET A 1 -8.42 25.85 65.25
N GLY A 2 -8.70 26.51 64.12
CA GLY A 2 -7.98 26.23 62.85
C GLY A 2 -6.47 26.51 62.82
N ILE A 3 -6.03 27.62 63.43
CA ILE A 3 -4.60 28.00 63.46
C ILE A 3 -3.79 27.01 64.33
N PHE A 4 -4.35 26.58 65.45
CA PHE A 4 -3.72 25.62 66.36
C PHE A 4 -3.60 24.23 65.70
N SER A 5 -4.64 23.79 64.97
CA SER A 5 -4.61 22.55 64.18
C SER A 5 -3.62 22.63 63.01
N GLY A 6 -3.48 23.79 62.37
CA GLY A 6 -2.51 24.02 61.28
C GLY A 6 -1.06 24.00 61.76
N VAL A 7 -0.78 24.62 62.90
CA VAL A 7 0.56 24.61 63.51
C VAL A 7 0.91 23.21 64.03
N MET A 8 -0.05 22.46 64.59
CA MET A 8 0.19 21.07 64.98
C MET A 8 0.47 20.16 63.77
N LEU A 9 -0.27 20.33 62.67
CA LEU A 9 -0.02 19.60 61.42
C LEU A 9 1.36 19.91 60.85
N TYR A 10 1.81 21.16 60.91
CA TYR A 10 3.15 21.57 60.44
C TYR A 10 4.29 21.05 61.34
N LEU A 11 4.10 21.05 62.66
CA LEU A 11 5.08 20.53 63.62
C LEU A 11 5.13 18.99 63.63
N LEU A 12 4.01 18.30 63.38
CA LEU A 12 3.94 16.84 63.25
C LEU A 12 4.35 16.33 61.86
N SER A 13 4.42 17.20 60.85
CA SER A 13 4.97 16.87 59.51
C SER A 13 6.49 17.08 59.42
N GLY A 14 7.18 17.09 60.56
CA GLY A 14 8.62 17.03 60.65
C GLY A 14 9.19 15.84 59.88
N LYS A 15 9.75 16.14 58.70
CA LYS A 15 10.31 15.20 57.71
C LYS A 15 9.37 14.02 57.46
N GLN A 16 8.58 14.10 56.38
CA GLN A 16 8.10 12.89 55.73
C GLN A 16 9.28 11.93 55.61
N ARG A 17 9.28 10.90 56.45
CA ARG A 17 10.23 9.81 56.38
C ARG A 17 9.82 9.10 55.09
N ASN A 18 10.40 9.51 53.97
CA ASN A 18 10.42 8.68 52.78
C ASN A 18 10.91 7.32 53.28
N PRO A 19 10.09 6.27 53.29
CA PRO A 19 10.59 4.97 53.69
C PRO A 19 11.83 4.72 52.81
N PRO A 20 12.96 4.28 53.38
CA PRO A 20 14.08 3.89 52.55
C PRO A 20 13.52 2.93 51.51
N THR A 21 13.78 3.20 50.23
CA THR A 21 13.36 2.33 49.13
C THR A 21 13.63 0.90 49.56
N PRO A 22 12.60 0.02 49.61
CA PRO A 22 12.78 -1.32 50.15
C PRO A 22 13.95 -1.95 49.42
N LYS A 23 14.95 -2.43 50.18
CA LYS A 23 16.15 -3.02 49.58
C LYS A 23 15.68 -4.09 48.59
N PRO A 24 16.03 -3.98 47.29
CA PRO A 24 15.56 -4.92 46.30
C PRO A 24 15.97 -6.32 46.74
N SER A 25 15.05 -7.28 46.57
CA SER A 25 15.34 -8.70 46.85
C SER A 25 16.65 -9.10 46.17
N LYS A 26 17.42 -10.02 46.80
CA LYS A 26 18.65 -10.57 46.19
C LYS A 26 18.43 -11.07 44.74
N LYS A 27 17.21 -11.52 44.42
CA LYS A 27 16.82 -11.91 43.05
C LYS A 27 16.78 -10.70 42.11
N VAL A 28 16.15 -9.60 42.52
CA VAL A 28 16.07 -8.34 41.75
C VAL A 28 17.45 -7.75 41.55
N GLU A 29 18.30 -7.78 42.58
CA GLU A 29 19.67 -7.29 42.48
C GLU A 29 20.52 -8.14 41.51
N THR A 30 20.29 -9.45 41.47
CA THR A 30 20.94 -10.37 40.52
C THR A 30 20.51 -10.08 39.09
N VAL A 31 19.21 -9.87 38.85
CA VAL A 31 18.66 -9.49 37.55
C VAL A 31 19.19 -8.12 37.12
N SER A 32 19.18 -7.13 38.00
CA SER A 32 19.71 -5.78 37.72
C SER A 32 21.20 -5.83 37.33
N ARG A 33 22.00 -6.64 38.01
CA ARG A 33 23.43 -6.84 37.67
C ARG A 33 23.62 -7.53 36.32
N PHE A 34 22.76 -8.50 35.99
CA PHE A 34 22.78 -9.16 34.68
C PHE A 34 22.41 -8.20 33.55
N LEU A 35 21.32 -7.43 33.72
CA LEU A 35 20.88 -6.41 32.76
C LEU A 35 21.96 -5.34 32.55
N ALA A 36 22.56 -4.84 33.63
CA ALA A 36 23.67 -3.89 33.56
C ALA A 36 24.90 -4.43 32.81
N LYS A 37 25.14 -5.74 32.83
CA LYS A 37 26.23 -6.35 32.06
C LYS A 37 25.91 -6.39 30.56
N LEU A 38 24.67 -6.69 30.20
CA LEU A 38 24.22 -6.74 28.80
C LEU A 38 24.21 -5.35 28.15
N THR A 39 23.76 -4.33 28.87
CA THR A 39 23.70 -2.97 28.35
C THR A 39 25.08 -2.31 28.26
N ARG A 40 25.96 -2.53 29.26
CA ARG A 40 27.30 -1.92 29.32
C ARG A 40 28.25 -2.34 28.18
N SER A 41 28.02 -3.49 27.56
CA SER A 41 28.82 -3.97 26.42
C SER A 41 28.45 -3.34 25.08
N GLN A 42 27.32 -2.63 25.00
CA GLN A 42 26.90 -1.98 23.76
C GLN A 42 27.40 -0.53 23.74
N THR A 43 28.35 -0.22 22.85
CA THR A 43 28.64 1.17 22.53
C THR A 43 27.37 1.79 21.94
N HIS A 44 26.82 2.83 22.58
CA HIS A 44 25.61 3.53 22.14
C HIS A 44 25.74 3.97 20.69
N LYS A 45 25.20 3.15 19.79
CA LYS A 45 25.12 3.41 18.36
C LYS A 45 23.65 3.17 18.02
N PRO A 46 22.91 4.23 17.67
CA PRO A 46 21.49 4.09 17.36
C PRO A 46 21.34 3.03 16.28
N TYR A 47 20.47 2.06 16.54
CA TYR A 47 20.27 0.95 15.62
C TYR A 47 19.81 1.48 14.25
N LYS A 48 20.48 1.03 13.19
CA LYS A 48 20.16 1.41 11.80
C LYS A 48 19.86 0.15 11.01
N HIS A 49 18.62 0.00 10.58
CA HIS A 49 18.20 -1.06 9.67
C HIS A 49 18.17 -0.57 8.22
N LYS A 50 18.28 -1.52 7.28
CA LYS A 50 17.93 -1.27 5.87
C LYS A 50 16.41 -1.21 5.74
N SER A 51 15.91 -0.52 4.71
CA SER A 51 14.45 -0.46 4.50
C SER A 51 13.89 -1.88 4.30
N VAL A 52 12.86 -2.22 5.07
CA VAL A 52 12.27 -3.57 5.11
C VAL A 52 11.05 -3.65 4.21
N VAL A 53 10.14 -2.66 4.32
CA VAL A 53 8.95 -2.55 3.46
C VAL A 53 9.10 -1.36 2.52
N SER A 54 9.11 -0.15 3.10
CA SER A 54 9.35 1.12 2.40
C SER A 54 9.62 2.21 3.42
N ARG A 55 10.35 3.26 3.06
CA ARG A 55 10.71 4.32 4.04
C ARG A 55 9.52 4.92 4.81
N PRO A 56 8.35 5.21 4.18
CA PRO A 56 7.20 5.75 4.92
C PRO A 56 6.60 4.74 5.89
N VAL A 57 6.43 3.49 5.46
CA VAL A 57 5.87 2.42 6.29
C VAL A 57 6.81 2.07 7.44
N ASP A 58 8.11 1.96 7.14
CA ASP A 58 9.14 1.67 8.13
C ASP A 58 9.18 2.74 9.23
N LYS A 59 8.95 4.02 8.86
CA LYS A 59 8.84 5.12 9.82
C LYS A 59 7.63 4.94 10.75
N THR A 60 6.45 4.61 10.21
CA THR A 60 5.25 4.37 11.02
C THR A 60 5.43 3.15 11.94
N ILE A 61 6.09 2.09 11.46
CA ILE A 61 6.41 0.92 12.29
C ILE A 61 7.37 1.33 13.43
N GLN A 62 8.39 2.15 13.15
CA GLN A 62 9.28 2.66 14.18
C GLN A 62 8.51 3.46 15.25
N GLU A 63 7.57 4.32 14.85
CA GLU A 63 6.73 5.08 15.80
C GLU A 63 5.94 4.14 16.73
N VAL A 64 5.41 3.03 16.21
CA VAL A 64 4.74 2.00 17.01
C VAL A 64 5.71 1.31 17.98
N PHE A 65 6.93 1.01 17.54
CA PHE A 65 7.96 0.45 18.43
C PHE A 65 8.35 1.42 19.53
N ASP A 66 8.51 2.70 19.20
CA ASP A 66 8.86 3.74 20.16
C ASP A 66 7.77 3.85 21.24
N PHE A 67 6.49 3.82 20.86
CA PHE A 67 5.37 3.79 21.82
C PHE A 67 5.36 2.52 22.67
N PHE A 68 5.52 1.35 22.06
CA PHE A 68 5.57 0.08 22.80
C PHE A 68 6.72 0.04 23.80
N ILE A 69 7.94 0.39 23.37
CA ILE A 69 9.12 0.39 24.24
C ILE A 69 8.93 1.42 25.36
N ARG A 70 8.44 2.62 25.06
CA ARG A 70 8.23 3.68 26.05
C ARG A 70 7.18 3.30 27.09
N ASP A 71 6.01 2.83 26.65
CA ASP A 71 4.84 2.68 27.51
C ASP A 71 4.82 1.31 28.21
N PHE A 72 5.28 0.26 27.52
CA PHE A 72 5.27 -1.10 28.07
C PHE A 72 6.63 -1.53 28.63
N CYS A 73 7.75 -1.30 27.94
CA CYS A 73 9.05 -1.84 28.38
C CYS A 73 9.74 -0.94 29.42
N LEU A 74 9.80 0.37 29.17
CA LEU A 74 10.47 1.31 30.07
C LEU A 74 9.69 1.56 31.37
N SER A 75 8.37 1.30 31.39
CA SER A 75 7.55 1.46 32.60
C SER A 75 8.00 0.57 33.75
N TRP A 76 8.60 -0.60 33.49
CA TRP A 76 9.19 -1.47 34.51
C TRP A 76 10.72 -1.54 34.46
N PHE A 77 11.34 -1.28 33.30
CA PHE A 77 12.80 -1.36 33.18
C PHE A 77 13.51 -0.24 33.93
N ARG A 78 12.91 0.96 34.00
CA ARG A 78 13.48 2.13 34.69
C ARG A 78 13.84 1.86 36.15
N ASP A 79 13.05 1.03 36.82
CA ASP A 79 13.28 0.69 38.23
C ASP A 79 14.35 -0.39 38.42
N MET A 80 14.70 -1.12 37.36
CA MET A 80 15.63 -2.27 37.42
C MET A 80 16.96 -2.04 36.71
N GLY A 81 16.99 -1.20 35.68
CA GLY A 81 18.12 -0.96 34.79
C GLY A 81 18.79 0.40 35.01
N LYS A 82 20.04 0.53 34.55
CA LYS A 82 20.81 1.79 34.64
C LYS A 82 21.03 2.49 33.29
N ASP A 83 20.83 1.78 32.18
CA ASP A 83 21.10 2.27 30.83
C ASP A 83 19.87 2.03 29.96
N GLU A 84 18.95 3.00 29.97
CA GLU A 84 17.71 2.97 29.19
C GLU A 84 18.00 2.97 27.69
N ALA A 85 19.00 3.74 27.24
CA ALA A 85 19.26 3.95 25.83
C ALA A 85 19.78 2.67 25.15
N ALA A 86 20.75 1.99 25.76
CA ALA A 86 21.22 0.70 25.26
C ALA A 86 20.12 -0.38 25.25
N PHE A 87 19.19 -0.33 26.21
CA PHE A 87 18.05 -1.25 26.25
C PHE A 87 17.05 -0.97 25.12
N VAL A 88 16.76 0.30 24.84
CA VAL A 88 15.92 0.71 23.71
C VAL A 88 16.53 0.27 22.38
N ASP A 89 17.83 0.48 22.17
CA ASP A 89 18.53 0.05 20.95
C ASP A 89 18.45 -1.47 20.76
N LEU A 90 18.70 -2.25 21.81
CA LEU A 90 18.61 -3.72 21.76
C LEU A 90 17.20 -4.21 21.44
N LEU A 91 16.18 -3.66 22.11
CA LEU A 91 14.79 -4.05 21.83
C LEU A 91 14.37 -3.66 20.41
N THR A 92 14.77 -2.48 19.95
CA THR A 92 14.47 -1.99 18.61
C THR A 92 15.08 -2.91 17.55
N GLU A 93 16.34 -3.33 17.73
CA GLU A 93 16.99 -4.33 16.87
C GLU A 93 16.19 -5.65 16.82
N GLU A 94 15.81 -6.20 17.98
CA GLU A 94 15.06 -7.45 18.05
C GLU A 94 13.67 -7.34 17.38
N LEU A 95 12.96 -6.22 17.59
CA LEU A 95 11.66 -5.96 16.94
C LEU A 95 11.80 -5.88 15.42
N TRP A 96 12.84 -5.20 14.91
CA TRP A 96 13.10 -5.12 13.47
C TRP A 96 13.48 -6.46 12.85
N VAL A 97 14.22 -7.30 13.56
CA VAL A 97 14.51 -8.67 13.11
C VAL A 97 13.22 -9.48 12.98
N VAL A 98 12.31 -9.38 13.96
CA VAL A 98 10.99 -10.02 13.90
C VAL A 98 10.17 -9.49 12.73
N THR A 99 10.14 -8.17 12.52
CA THR A 99 9.41 -7.57 11.39
C THR A 99 9.98 -7.99 10.05
N ALA A 100 11.30 -8.09 9.90
CA ALA A 100 11.91 -8.60 8.68
C ALA A 100 11.46 -10.05 8.41
N ASN A 101 11.46 -10.91 9.43
CA ASN A 101 10.98 -12.28 9.31
C ASN A 101 9.49 -12.36 8.94
N VAL A 102 8.64 -11.48 9.50
CA VAL A 102 7.23 -11.37 9.12
C VAL A 102 7.11 -10.99 7.64
N VAL A 103 7.80 -9.92 7.23
CA VAL A 103 7.74 -9.41 5.85
C VAL A 103 8.21 -10.44 4.84
N ASP A 104 9.30 -11.16 5.12
CA ASP A 104 9.80 -12.20 4.23
C ASP A 104 8.83 -13.37 4.11
N ARG A 105 8.12 -13.74 5.18
CA ARG A 105 7.05 -14.75 5.11
C ARG A 105 5.84 -14.25 4.34
N LEU A 106 5.42 -13.01 4.56
CA LEU A 106 4.29 -12.41 3.82
C LEU A 106 4.57 -12.32 2.32
N LYS A 107 5.82 -12.08 1.90
CA LYS A 107 6.22 -12.10 0.48
C LYS A 107 6.04 -13.46 -0.18
N CYS A 108 6.10 -14.54 0.59
CA CYS A 108 5.90 -15.91 0.09
C CYS A 108 4.43 -16.29 -0.09
N ILE A 109 3.48 -15.44 0.35
CA ILE A 109 2.06 -15.71 0.23
C ILE A 109 1.59 -15.41 -1.20
N ASP A 110 0.99 -16.39 -1.85
CA ASP A 110 0.24 -16.17 -3.09
C ASP A 110 -1.06 -15.44 -2.76
N THR A 111 -1.04 -14.12 -2.89
CA THR A 111 -2.18 -13.25 -2.55
C THR A 111 -3.39 -13.48 -3.44
N VAL A 112 -3.18 -13.91 -4.69
CA VAL A 112 -4.28 -14.17 -5.63
C VAL A 112 -5.00 -15.44 -5.22
N LYS A 113 -4.26 -16.53 -4.97
CA LYS A 113 -4.82 -17.78 -4.48
C LYS A 113 -5.53 -17.56 -3.13
N PHE A 114 -4.85 -16.91 -2.19
CA PHE A 114 -5.39 -16.64 -0.86
C PHE A 114 -6.74 -15.91 -0.94
N LEU A 115 -6.81 -14.80 -1.68
CA LEU A 115 -8.00 -13.96 -1.71
C LEU A 115 -9.12 -14.52 -2.60
N SER A 116 -8.76 -15.11 -3.75
CA SER A 116 -9.74 -15.50 -4.78
C SER A 116 -10.22 -16.93 -4.62
N ASN A 117 -9.45 -17.79 -3.94
CA ASN A 117 -9.78 -19.19 -3.75
C ASN A 117 -9.97 -19.49 -2.25
N ASP A 118 -8.90 -19.44 -1.44
CA ASP A 118 -8.92 -19.96 -0.07
C ASP A 118 -9.97 -19.25 0.81
N VAL A 119 -10.00 -17.91 0.79
CA VAL A 119 -11.00 -17.11 1.55
C VAL A 119 -12.41 -17.35 1.03
N VAL A 120 -12.58 -17.39 -0.30
CA VAL A 120 -13.90 -17.58 -0.94
C VAL A 120 -14.45 -18.97 -0.61
N GLU A 121 -13.61 -20.00 -0.61
CA GLU A 121 -13.99 -21.38 -0.27
C GLU A 121 -14.46 -21.47 1.19
N ILE A 122 -13.70 -20.89 2.13
CA ILE A 122 -14.08 -20.86 3.55
C ILE A 122 -15.40 -20.14 3.75
N LEU A 123 -15.56 -18.94 3.18
CA LEU A 123 -16.79 -18.14 3.32
C LEU A 123 -17.99 -18.83 2.65
N SER A 124 -17.81 -19.41 1.47
CA SER A 124 -18.88 -20.12 0.76
C SER A 124 -19.33 -21.35 1.56
N GLY A 125 -18.38 -22.11 2.12
CA GLY A 125 -18.67 -23.24 2.99
C GLY A 125 -19.42 -22.80 4.25
N HIS A 126 -19.01 -21.70 4.87
CA HIS A 126 -19.70 -21.14 6.03
C HIS A 126 -21.13 -20.68 5.70
N PHE A 127 -21.33 -19.97 4.59
CA PHE A 127 -22.67 -19.56 4.14
C PHE A 127 -23.55 -20.75 3.75
N GLN A 128 -22.97 -21.79 3.16
CA GLN A 128 -23.70 -23.03 2.89
C GLN A 128 -24.17 -23.68 4.20
N GLN A 129 -23.31 -23.79 5.20
CA GLN A 129 -23.67 -24.33 6.52
C GLN A 129 -24.77 -23.50 7.19
N LEU A 130 -24.67 -22.16 7.16
CA LEU A 130 -25.72 -21.28 7.69
C LEU A 130 -27.06 -21.47 6.96
N ARG A 131 -27.03 -21.58 5.63
CA ARG A 131 -28.24 -21.80 4.83
C ARG A 131 -28.90 -23.15 5.14
N LEU A 132 -28.11 -24.21 5.31
CA LEU A 132 -28.63 -25.55 5.65
C LEU A 132 -29.17 -25.63 7.08
N ALA A 133 -28.72 -24.74 7.97
CA ALA A 133 -29.20 -24.63 9.34
C ALA A 133 -30.42 -23.70 9.50
N ASP A 134 -30.84 -23.01 8.44
CA ASP A 134 -31.96 -22.07 8.50
C ASP A 134 -33.31 -22.81 8.54
N THR A 135 -33.82 -23.01 9.76
CA THR A 135 -35.09 -23.70 10.04
C THR A 135 -36.31 -23.00 9.44
N ARG A 136 -36.21 -21.71 9.09
CA ARG A 136 -37.27 -20.96 8.40
C ARG A 136 -37.50 -21.46 6.97
N ASN A 137 -36.44 -21.92 6.31
CA ASN A 137 -36.47 -22.37 4.92
C ASN A 137 -36.51 -23.90 4.80
N PHE A 138 -36.06 -24.64 5.82
CA PHE A 138 -35.92 -26.10 5.78
C PHE A 138 -36.41 -26.78 7.07
N SER A 139 -37.64 -26.49 7.52
CA SER A 139 -38.17 -26.86 8.85
C SER A 139 -37.93 -28.32 9.28
N ASP A 140 -38.09 -29.29 8.37
CA ASP A 140 -37.97 -30.72 8.69
C ASP A 140 -36.59 -31.32 8.38
N ASN A 141 -35.75 -30.61 7.60
CA ASN A 141 -34.45 -31.09 7.10
C ASN A 141 -33.27 -30.19 7.51
N ALA A 142 -33.50 -29.22 8.40
CA ALA A 142 -32.46 -28.28 8.83
C ALA A 142 -31.36 -29.05 9.58
N LEU A 143 -30.11 -28.81 9.17
CA LEU A 143 -28.95 -29.39 9.81
C LEU A 143 -28.47 -28.50 10.96
N PRO A 144 -27.94 -29.06 12.06
CA PRO A 144 -27.39 -28.24 13.14
C PRO A 144 -26.15 -27.48 12.67
N PHE A 145 -26.12 -26.17 12.94
CA PHE A 145 -24.93 -25.36 12.69
C PHE A 145 -23.84 -25.69 13.71
N THR A 146 -22.76 -26.32 13.26
CA THR A 146 -21.67 -26.74 14.15
C THR A 146 -20.61 -25.65 14.21
N LEU A 147 -20.45 -25.03 15.38
CA LEU A 147 -19.39 -24.05 15.63
C LEU A 147 -18.02 -24.72 15.64
N HIS A 148 -17.01 -23.98 15.19
CA HIS A 148 -15.61 -24.41 15.35
C HIS A 148 -15.29 -24.58 16.86
N PRO A 149 -14.54 -25.61 17.29
CA PRO A 149 -14.29 -25.88 18.71
C PRO A 149 -13.73 -24.69 19.50
N CYS A 150 -12.87 -23.86 18.87
CA CYS A 150 -12.35 -22.67 19.53
C CYS A 150 -13.41 -21.61 19.84
N LEU A 151 -14.57 -21.64 19.16
CA LEU A 151 -15.66 -20.69 19.38
C LEU A 151 -16.72 -21.22 20.37
N THR A 152 -16.52 -22.42 20.94
CA THR A 152 -17.47 -22.99 21.91
C THR A 152 -17.49 -22.22 23.23
N SER A 153 -16.37 -21.64 23.64
CA SER A 153 -16.30 -20.74 24.80
C SER A 153 -15.15 -19.76 24.67
N ARG A 154 -15.21 -18.67 25.45
CA ARG A 154 -14.13 -17.68 25.52
C ARG A 154 -12.79 -18.26 25.97
N ALA A 155 -12.84 -19.31 26.80
CA ALA A 155 -11.63 -19.99 27.28
C ALA A 155 -10.96 -20.81 26.16
N GLU A 156 -11.75 -21.51 25.34
CA GLU A 156 -11.25 -22.28 24.20
C GLU A 156 -10.72 -21.38 23.08
N GLU A 157 -11.36 -20.23 22.86
CA GLU A 157 -10.92 -19.23 21.90
C GLU A 157 -9.52 -18.71 22.28
N LEU A 158 -9.36 -18.30 23.53
CA LEU A 158 -8.10 -17.85 24.07
C LEU A 158 -7.03 -18.94 24.01
N GLU A 159 -7.37 -20.18 24.31
CA GLU A 159 -6.42 -21.30 24.21
C GLU A 159 -5.98 -21.56 22.76
N TYR A 160 -6.89 -21.41 21.81
CA TYR A 160 -6.54 -21.44 20.39
C TYR A 160 -5.59 -20.30 20.01
N LEU A 161 -5.85 -19.08 20.47
CA LEU A 161 -4.97 -17.93 20.24
C LEU A 161 -3.59 -18.11 20.89
N ARG A 162 -3.50 -18.75 22.06
CA ARG A 162 -2.22 -19.12 22.68
C ARG A 162 -1.43 -20.10 21.81
N LYS A 163 -2.08 -21.15 21.30
CA LYS A 163 -1.44 -22.12 20.39
C LYS A 163 -0.96 -21.45 19.11
N ALA A 164 -1.78 -20.58 18.51
CA ALA A 164 -1.40 -19.79 17.34
C ALA A 164 -0.18 -18.89 17.64
N SER A 165 -0.21 -18.18 18.77
CA SER A 165 0.90 -17.34 19.23
C SER A 165 2.18 -18.13 19.41
N GLU A 166 2.09 -19.35 19.94
CA GLU A 166 3.24 -20.23 20.16
C GLU A 166 3.90 -20.65 18.83
N VAL A 167 3.09 -21.02 17.83
CA VAL A 167 3.58 -21.32 16.47
C VAL A 167 4.23 -20.09 15.84
N LEU A 168 3.58 -18.93 15.93
CA LEU A 168 4.12 -17.67 15.40
C LEU A 168 5.46 -17.33 16.03
N LEU A 169 5.60 -17.47 17.35
CA LEU A 169 6.86 -17.19 18.05
C LEU A 169 7.99 -18.12 17.59
N TYR A 170 7.71 -19.39 17.31
CA TYR A 170 8.70 -20.30 16.71
C TYR A 170 9.09 -19.90 15.28
N CYS A 171 8.14 -19.41 14.50
CA CYS A 171 8.36 -19.03 13.11
C CYS A 171 9.06 -17.68 12.94
N LEU A 172 8.87 -16.75 13.88
CA LEU A 172 9.24 -15.34 13.73
C LEU A 172 10.43 -14.91 14.61
N LEU A 173 10.64 -15.52 15.78
CA LEU A 173 11.76 -15.17 16.63
C LEU A 173 13.07 -15.81 16.16
N PRO A 174 14.23 -15.16 16.39
CA PRO A 174 15.53 -15.78 16.20
C PRO A 174 15.67 -17.10 16.99
N PRO A 175 16.44 -18.10 16.51
CA PRO A 175 16.59 -19.39 17.19
C PRO A 175 17.10 -19.30 18.64
N LYS A 176 17.95 -18.30 18.93
CA LYS A 176 18.42 -18.00 20.30
C LYS A 176 17.26 -17.67 21.26
N ASN A 177 16.21 -17.06 20.72
CA ASN A 177 15.09 -16.49 21.44
C ASN A 177 13.91 -17.49 21.49
N SER A 178 13.56 -18.11 20.37
CA SER A 178 12.45 -19.08 20.31
C SER A 178 12.70 -20.34 21.15
N ARG A 179 13.97 -20.71 21.35
CA ARG A 179 14.36 -21.83 22.23
C ARG A 179 14.24 -21.52 23.72
N CYS A 180 14.10 -20.26 24.11
CA CYS A 180 13.88 -19.87 25.51
C CYS A 180 12.39 -20.04 25.87
N SER A 181 12.05 -21.11 26.60
CA SER A 181 10.67 -21.44 26.97
C SER A 181 10.00 -20.33 27.81
N THR A 182 10.70 -19.78 28.80
CA THR A 182 10.17 -18.71 29.66
C THR A 182 9.78 -17.48 28.85
N MET A 183 10.66 -17.02 27.96
CA MET A 183 10.38 -15.86 27.12
C MET A 183 9.24 -16.15 26.16
N ARG A 184 9.22 -17.34 25.56
CA ARG A 184 8.15 -17.74 24.64
C ARG A 184 6.79 -17.80 25.33
N TYR A 185 6.70 -18.34 26.55
CA TYR A 185 5.44 -18.36 27.31
C TYR A 185 4.99 -16.96 27.71
N LEU A 186 5.92 -16.08 28.13
CA LEU A 186 5.58 -14.69 28.44
C LEU A 186 5.04 -13.97 27.20
N LEU A 187 5.76 -14.04 26.08
CA LEU A 187 5.34 -13.42 24.83
C LEU A 187 4.05 -14.04 24.29
N ARG A 188 3.82 -15.34 24.50
CA ARG A 188 2.58 -16.02 24.12
C ARG A 188 1.38 -15.42 24.83
N GLU A 189 1.47 -15.19 26.15
CA GLU A 189 0.37 -14.56 26.89
C GLU A 189 0.15 -13.11 26.43
N ILE A 190 1.23 -12.34 26.23
CA ILE A 190 1.14 -10.96 25.73
C ILE A 190 0.45 -10.92 24.35
N LEU A 191 0.89 -11.78 23.42
CA LEU A 191 0.31 -11.82 22.08
C LEU A 191 -1.14 -12.27 22.11
N ALA A 192 -1.46 -13.35 22.82
CA ALA A 192 -2.82 -13.88 22.87
C ALA A 192 -3.79 -12.86 23.50
N PHE A 193 -3.47 -12.30 24.67
CA PHE A 193 -4.38 -11.44 25.42
C PHE A 193 -4.36 -9.97 25.01
N SER A 194 -3.19 -9.41 24.71
CA SER A 194 -3.05 -7.97 24.46
C SER A 194 -3.12 -7.62 22.99
N VAL A 195 -2.98 -8.59 22.09
CA VAL A 195 -2.94 -8.34 20.64
C VAL A 195 -4.04 -9.12 19.92
N PHE A 196 -3.97 -10.45 19.89
CA PHE A 196 -4.83 -11.24 19.01
C PHE A 196 -6.26 -11.34 19.47
N GLN A 197 -6.53 -11.47 20.77
CA GLN A 197 -7.89 -11.51 21.28
C GLN A 197 -8.63 -10.17 21.06
N PRO A 198 -8.07 -8.99 21.45
CA PRO A 198 -8.70 -7.71 21.13
C PRO A 198 -8.83 -7.47 19.62
N LEU A 199 -7.87 -7.93 18.82
CA LEU A 199 -7.93 -7.82 17.36
C LEU A 199 -9.06 -8.70 16.79
N ALA A 200 -9.22 -9.93 17.28
CA ALA A 200 -10.31 -10.81 16.87
C ALA A 200 -11.67 -10.19 17.23
N ASP A 201 -11.83 -9.68 18.45
CA ASP A 201 -13.05 -9.00 18.88
C ASP A 201 -13.37 -7.80 17.99
N MET A 202 -12.37 -6.96 17.70
CA MET A 202 -12.53 -5.77 16.86
C MET A 202 -12.86 -6.13 15.40
N LEU A 203 -12.17 -7.11 14.81
CA LEU A 203 -12.42 -7.54 13.44
C LEU A 203 -13.78 -8.22 13.27
N CYS A 204 -14.29 -8.86 14.32
CA CYS A 204 -15.61 -9.48 14.34
C CYS A 204 -16.72 -8.53 14.79
N ASP A 205 -16.39 -7.30 15.21
CA ASP A 205 -17.38 -6.32 15.63
C ASP A 205 -18.13 -5.75 14.40
N PRO A 206 -19.48 -5.86 14.36
CA PRO A 206 -20.24 -5.45 13.19
C PRO A 206 -20.20 -3.93 12.95
N ASP A 207 -20.08 -3.11 14.00
CA ASP A 207 -19.97 -1.66 13.86
C ASP A 207 -18.59 -1.30 13.26
N TYR A 208 -17.51 -1.91 13.74
CA TYR A 208 -16.17 -1.75 13.16
C TYR A 208 -16.14 -2.15 11.67
N ILE A 209 -16.73 -3.30 11.31
CA ILE A 209 -16.82 -3.74 9.92
C ILE A 209 -17.58 -2.70 9.08
N ASN A 210 -18.75 -2.27 9.53
CA ASN A 210 -19.60 -1.34 8.80
C ASN A 210 -18.92 0.03 8.63
N GLN A 211 -18.32 0.58 9.69
CA GLN A 211 -17.58 1.84 9.63
C GLN A 211 -16.38 1.75 8.69
N THR A 212 -15.64 0.64 8.74
CA THR A 212 -14.51 0.40 7.84
C THR A 212 -14.96 0.35 6.38
N LEU A 213 -16.08 -0.32 6.08
CA LEU A 213 -16.67 -0.35 4.75
C LEU A 213 -17.09 1.05 4.29
N LEU A 214 -17.75 1.84 5.15
CA LEU A 214 -18.14 3.21 4.83
C LEU A 214 -16.93 4.08 4.48
N VAL A 215 -15.89 4.07 5.32
CA VAL A 215 -14.64 4.81 5.07
C VAL A 215 -14.03 4.42 3.72
N HIS A 216 -14.01 3.13 3.40
CA HIS A 216 -13.49 2.66 2.11
C HIS A 216 -14.36 3.06 0.92
N LEU A 217 -15.69 3.04 1.07
CA LEU A 217 -16.62 3.47 0.03
C LEU A 217 -16.50 4.99 -0.23
N GLU A 218 -16.43 5.80 0.82
CA GLU A 218 -16.23 7.24 0.74
C GLU A 218 -14.89 7.60 0.11
N ALA A 219 -13.80 6.95 0.53
CA ALA A 219 -12.49 7.15 -0.07
C ALA A 219 -12.48 6.77 -1.56
N LYS A 220 -13.15 5.68 -1.93
CA LYS A 220 -13.32 5.27 -3.32
C LYS A 220 -14.15 6.27 -4.12
N GLU A 221 -15.22 6.81 -3.55
CA GLU A 221 -16.05 7.83 -4.18
C GLU A 221 -15.27 9.14 -4.38
N ALA A 222 -14.53 9.59 -3.38
CA ALA A 222 -13.69 10.79 -3.47
C ALA A 222 -12.62 10.64 -4.56
N LEU A 223 -11.92 9.50 -4.62
CA LEU A 223 -10.97 9.19 -5.70
C LEU A 223 -11.66 9.19 -7.07
N THR A 224 -12.84 8.58 -7.15
CA THR A 224 -13.63 8.53 -8.38
C THR A 224 -14.06 9.93 -8.82
N ALA A 225 -14.51 10.79 -7.91
CA ALA A 225 -14.92 12.16 -8.20
C ALA A 225 -13.74 13.03 -8.68
N GLN A 226 -12.59 12.93 -8.03
CA GLN A 226 -11.36 13.62 -8.43
C GLN A 226 -10.95 13.24 -9.86
N HIS A 227 -11.00 11.95 -10.19
CA HIS A 227 -10.65 11.48 -11.52
C HIS A 227 -11.74 11.78 -12.56
N LYS A 228 -13.03 11.71 -12.19
CA LYS A 228 -14.17 12.07 -13.06
C LYS A 228 -14.10 13.52 -13.50
N GLN A 229 -13.72 14.44 -12.62
CA GLN A 229 -13.47 15.83 -12.98
C GLN A 229 -12.35 15.96 -14.03
N GLY A 230 -11.35 15.07 -14.06
CA GLY A 230 -10.27 15.14 -15.05
C GLY A 230 -10.67 14.81 -16.48
N TYR A 231 -11.65 13.91 -16.70
CA TYR A 231 -12.04 13.45 -18.04
C TYR A 231 -13.46 13.81 -18.48
N ALA A 232 -14.31 14.27 -17.56
CA ALA A 232 -15.66 14.75 -17.88
C ALA A 232 -15.67 16.06 -18.71
N TYR A 233 -14.52 16.72 -18.89
CA TYR A 233 -14.37 17.93 -19.72
C TYR A 233 -14.15 17.64 -21.22
N ALA A 234 -14.07 16.37 -21.64
CA ALA A 234 -13.99 16.07 -23.06
C ALA A 234 -15.34 16.35 -23.73
N GLU A 235 -15.45 17.49 -24.43
CA GLU A 235 -16.66 17.88 -25.15
C GLU A 235 -16.97 16.96 -26.34
N THR A 236 -15.95 16.31 -26.90
CA THR A 236 -16.07 15.39 -28.03
C THR A 236 -15.35 14.06 -27.78
N TYR A 237 -15.73 13.03 -28.55
CA TYR A 237 -15.04 11.73 -28.53
C TYR A 237 -13.55 11.86 -28.91
N GLU A 238 -13.21 12.75 -29.84
CA GLU A 238 -11.82 12.95 -30.25
C GLU A 238 -10.97 13.57 -29.12
N ASP A 239 -11.53 14.55 -28.40
CA ASP A 239 -10.87 15.15 -27.24
C ASP A 239 -10.67 14.12 -26.11
N PHE A 240 -11.65 13.24 -25.91
CA PHE A 240 -11.56 12.14 -24.95
C PHE A 240 -10.42 11.17 -25.30
N ILE A 241 -10.29 10.77 -26.58
CA ILE A 241 -9.19 9.92 -27.04
C ILE A 241 -7.84 10.64 -26.93
N LYS A 242 -7.78 11.94 -27.26
CA LYS A 242 -6.56 12.74 -27.12
C LYS A 242 -6.09 12.78 -25.67
N MET A 243 -7.00 13.00 -24.73
CA MET A 243 -6.71 12.98 -23.30
C MET A 243 -6.22 11.61 -22.80
N ILE A 244 -6.79 10.51 -23.28
CA ILE A 244 -6.28 9.15 -22.98
C ILE A 244 -4.83 9.01 -23.45
N ASN A 245 -4.53 9.46 -24.66
CA ASN A 245 -3.20 9.32 -25.26
C ASN A 245 -2.16 10.22 -24.60
N THR A 246 -2.55 11.40 -24.13
CA THR A 246 -1.66 12.34 -23.42
C THR A 246 -1.56 12.08 -21.92
N SER A 247 -2.36 11.16 -21.36
CA SER A 247 -2.30 10.84 -19.93
C SER A 247 -0.99 10.13 -19.56
N ASN A 248 -0.42 10.54 -18.43
CA ASN A 248 0.85 10.04 -17.89
C ASN A 248 0.66 9.24 -16.59
N SER A 249 -0.55 9.23 -16.04
CA SER A 249 -0.88 8.50 -14.82
C SER A 249 -1.49 7.14 -15.17
N VAL A 250 -0.81 6.06 -14.78
CA VAL A 250 -1.30 4.69 -14.95
C VAL A 250 -2.60 4.49 -14.16
N GLU A 251 -2.68 5.09 -12.98
CA GLU A 251 -3.85 5.04 -12.10
C GLU A 251 -5.05 5.73 -12.74
N ALA A 252 -4.86 6.94 -13.28
CA ALA A 252 -5.93 7.65 -14.00
C ALA A 252 -6.43 6.85 -15.21
N LEU A 253 -5.52 6.25 -16.00
CA LEU A 253 -5.89 5.40 -17.13
C LEU A 253 -6.62 4.12 -16.71
N LYS A 254 -6.22 3.49 -15.60
CA LYS A 254 -6.92 2.32 -15.04
C LYS A 254 -8.35 2.69 -14.63
N GLN A 255 -8.54 3.86 -14.03
CA GLN A 255 -9.86 4.36 -13.64
C GLN A 255 -10.74 4.68 -14.85
N ILE A 256 -10.21 5.41 -15.85
CA ILE A 256 -10.91 5.66 -17.12
C ILE A 256 -11.33 4.33 -17.76
N ARG A 257 -10.43 3.34 -17.81
CA ARG A 257 -10.73 2.00 -18.34
C ARG A 257 -11.84 1.30 -17.55
N TYR A 258 -11.81 1.37 -16.22
CA TYR A 258 -12.85 0.78 -15.37
C TYR A 258 -14.23 1.40 -15.65
N HIS A 259 -14.32 2.73 -15.74
CA HIS A 259 -15.55 3.43 -16.10
C HIS A 259 -16.07 3.04 -17.49
N ILE A 260 -15.19 3.00 -18.50
CA ILE A 260 -15.56 2.59 -19.86
C ILE A 260 -16.11 1.15 -19.85
N ILE A 261 -15.50 0.24 -19.09
CA ILE A 261 -16.00 -1.15 -18.98
C ILE A 261 -17.39 -1.18 -18.34
N ALA A 262 -17.62 -0.39 -17.28
CA ALA A 262 -18.93 -0.29 -16.65
C ALA A 262 -19.98 0.29 -17.62
N GLU A 263 -19.66 1.33 -18.39
CA GLU A 263 -20.55 1.89 -19.42
C GLU A 263 -20.86 0.88 -20.54
N ILE A 264 -19.85 0.15 -21.04
CA ILE A 264 -20.06 -0.93 -22.02
C ILE A 264 -21.01 -1.98 -21.44
N MET A 265 -20.80 -2.40 -20.21
CA MET A 265 -21.63 -3.41 -19.56
C MET A 265 -23.08 -2.93 -19.44
N GLN A 266 -23.32 -1.70 -18.94
CA GLN A 266 -24.66 -1.11 -18.85
C GLN A 266 -25.31 -0.95 -20.23
N ALA A 267 -24.60 -0.39 -21.20
CA ALA A 267 -25.11 -0.19 -22.57
C ALA A 267 -25.44 -1.52 -23.26
N THR A 268 -24.63 -2.56 -23.02
CA THR A 268 -24.87 -3.91 -23.56
C THR A 268 -26.08 -4.57 -22.90
N THR A 269 -26.24 -4.43 -21.58
CA THR A 269 -27.43 -4.91 -20.86
C THR A 269 -28.71 -4.23 -21.40
N ILE A 270 -28.68 -2.91 -21.59
CA ILE A 270 -29.80 -2.15 -22.18
C ILE A 270 -30.10 -2.63 -23.61
N ASN A 271 -29.07 -2.91 -24.41
CA ASN A 271 -29.24 -3.41 -25.77
C ASN A 271 -29.90 -4.81 -25.80
N ASN A 272 -29.52 -5.68 -24.86
CA ASN A 272 -30.07 -7.05 -24.76
C ASN A 272 -31.51 -7.07 -24.23
N LEU A 273 -31.83 -6.24 -23.22
CA LEU A 273 -33.18 -6.14 -22.68
C LEU A 273 -34.19 -5.64 -23.72
N LYS A 274 -33.81 -4.70 -24.60
CA LYS A 274 -34.68 -4.19 -25.68
C LYS A 274 -34.97 -5.20 -26.79
N GLY A 275 -34.13 -6.23 -26.95
CA GLY A 275 -34.40 -7.32 -27.89
C GLY A 275 -35.59 -8.20 -27.47
N ILE A 276 -35.94 -8.17 -26.18
CA ILE A 276 -37.03 -8.96 -25.59
C ILE A 276 -38.39 -8.27 -25.80
N ASP A 277 -38.45 -6.93 -25.69
CA ASP A 277 -39.69 -6.16 -25.88
C ASP A 277 -40.22 -6.15 -27.34
N GLN A 278 -39.39 -6.52 -28.32
CA GLN A 278 -39.79 -6.55 -29.75
C GLN A 278 -40.61 -7.80 -30.14
N PHE A 279 -40.73 -8.81 -29.27
CA PHE A 279 -41.51 -10.01 -29.53
C PHE A 279 -43.01 -9.89 -29.16
N GLY A 280 -43.46 -8.73 -28.65
CA GLY A 280 -44.80 -8.59 -28.05
C GLY A 280 -45.74 -7.53 -28.64
N GLN A 281 -45.43 -6.84 -29.74
CA GLN A 281 -46.34 -5.84 -30.32
C GLN A 281 -46.69 -6.15 -31.78
N ASP A 282 -47.94 -6.55 -31.97
CA ASP A 282 -48.59 -6.77 -33.25
C ASP A 282 -48.52 -5.55 -34.17
N ASP A 283 -48.28 -5.86 -35.44
CA ASP A 283 -48.26 -4.97 -36.59
C ASP A 283 -49.55 -4.14 -36.70
N LYS A 284 -49.46 -2.82 -36.47
CA LYS A 284 -50.17 -1.76 -37.23
C LYS A 284 -50.02 -0.35 -36.63
N GLN A 285 -48.81 0.10 -36.26
CA GLN A 285 -48.59 1.53 -36.01
C GLN A 285 -47.16 1.98 -36.39
N GLY A 286 -47.08 2.88 -37.38
CA GLY A 286 -46.02 3.87 -37.54
C GLY A 286 -44.67 3.42 -38.11
N LYS A 287 -44.48 3.54 -39.43
CA LYS A 287 -43.14 3.55 -40.07
C LYS A 287 -42.15 4.53 -39.41
N ALA A 288 -42.64 5.62 -38.82
CA ALA A 288 -41.84 6.61 -38.11
C ALA A 288 -41.29 6.09 -36.76
N LEU A 289 -42.09 5.36 -35.98
CA LEU A 289 -41.68 4.74 -34.70
C LEU A 289 -40.63 3.65 -34.93
N LYS A 290 -40.80 2.84 -35.98
CA LYS A 290 -39.83 1.81 -36.39
C LYS A 290 -38.48 2.41 -36.82
N LYS A 291 -38.50 3.53 -37.55
CA LYS A 291 -37.29 4.27 -37.97
C LYS A 291 -36.58 4.91 -36.78
N ASP A 292 -37.32 5.49 -35.84
CA ASP A 292 -36.76 6.09 -34.62
C ASP A 292 -36.14 5.06 -33.67
N ALA A 293 -36.80 3.90 -33.48
CA ALA A 293 -36.23 2.79 -32.72
C ALA A 293 -34.94 2.23 -33.38
N GLN A 294 -34.92 2.11 -34.70
CA GLN A 294 -33.75 1.65 -35.45
C GLN A 294 -32.58 2.65 -35.40
N LEU A 295 -32.87 3.96 -35.42
CA LEU A 295 -31.87 5.01 -35.21
C LEU A 295 -31.29 4.96 -33.79
N ARG A 296 -32.13 4.80 -32.76
CA ARG A 296 -31.70 4.65 -31.36
C ARG A 296 -30.83 3.40 -31.15
N ALA A 297 -31.18 2.27 -31.76
CA ALA A 297 -30.37 1.04 -31.69
C ALA A 297 -29.02 1.18 -32.42
N ARG A 298 -28.99 1.84 -33.58
CA ARG A 298 -27.75 2.16 -34.30
C ARG A 298 -26.85 3.09 -33.51
N ASN A 299 -27.43 4.11 -32.86
CA ASN A 299 -26.69 5.03 -32.01
C ASN A 299 -26.09 4.32 -30.78
N LEU A 300 -26.84 3.42 -30.13
CA LEU A 300 -26.34 2.62 -29.02
C LEU A 300 -25.19 1.69 -29.43
N LYS A 301 -25.30 1.03 -30.59
CA LYS A 301 -24.23 0.18 -31.14
C LYS A 301 -22.98 1.01 -31.47
N ARG A 302 -23.14 2.21 -32.03
CA ARG A 302 -22.03 3.13 -32.29
C ARG A 302 -21.35 3.57 -31.00
N TYR A 303 -22.12 3.89 -29.96
CA TYR A 303 -21.61 4.27 -28.65
C TYR A 303 -20.82 3.13 -27.99
N ILE A 304 -21.35 1.90 -27.99
CA ILE A 304 -20.63 0.70 -27.49
C ILE A 304 -19.30 0.51 -28.23
N ASN A 305 -19.28 0.70 -29.56
CA ASN A 305 -18.04 0.64 -30.34
C ASN A 305 -17.04 1.73 -29.96
N GLN A 306 -17.49 2.97 -29.75
CA GLN A 306 -16.65 4.08 -29.29
C GLN A 306 -16.03 3.78 -27.93
N CYS A 307 -16.82 3.32 -26.96
CA CYS A 307 -16.32 2.90 -25.66
C CYS A 307 -15.30 1.74 -25.79
N THR A 308 -15.56 0.76 -26.67
CA THR A 308 -14.66 -0.37 -26.90
C THR A 308 -13.30 0.07 -27.45
N VAL A 309 -13.31 1.01 -28.40
CA VAL A 309 -12.07 1.59 -28.95
C VAL A 309 -11.32 2.39 -27.88
N ALA A 310 -12.02 3.22 -27.11
CA ALA A 310 -11.42 3.97 -26.01
C ALA A 310 -10.78 3.07 -24.95
N LYS A 311 -11.46 1.97 -24.57
CA LYS A 311 -10.89 0.92 -23.69
C LYS A 311 -9.56 0.38 -24.25
N ALA A 312 -9.55 0.01 -25.52
CA ALA A 312 -8.35 -0.53 -26.16
C ALA A 312 -7.21 0.51 -26.25
N GLN A 313 -7.51 1.80 -26.32
CA GLN A 313 -6.52 2.88 -26.25
C GLN A 313 -5.97 3.03 -24.82
N CYS A 314 -6.82 3.00 -23.79
CA CYS A 314 -6.38 2.99 -22.39
C CYS A 314 -5.45 1.80 -22.11
N GLU A 315 -5.82 0.59 -22.55
CA GLU A 315 -5.00 -0.61 -22.35
C GLU A 315 -3.64 -0.51 -23.05
N ARG A 316 -3.62 0.02 -24.28
CA ARG A 316 -2.37 0.29 -25.00
C ARG A 316 -1.49 1.30 -24.27
N ARG A 317 -2.05 2.42 -23.81
CA ARG A 317 -1.31 3.45 -23.08
C ARG A 317 -0.79 2.95 -21.73
N ILE A 318 -1.61 2.22 -20.97
CA ILE A 318 -1.21 1.56 -19.71
C ILE A 318 -0.04 0.60 -19.97
N LYS A 319 -0.13 -0.22 -21.02
CA LYS A 319 0.95 -1.15 -21.39
C LYS A 319 2.24 -0.39 -21.74
N MET A 320 2.14 0.69 -22.52
CA MET A 320 3.31 1.51 -22.86
C MET A 320 3.95 2.14 -21.62
N LEU A 321 3.15 2.73 -20.73
CA LEU A 321 3.65 3.31 -19.49
C LEU A 321 4.24 2.23 -18.56
N GLY A 322 3.62 1.05 -18.46
CA GLY A 322 4.14 -0.06 -17.65
C GLY A 322 5.47 -0.61 -18.16
N VAL A 323 5.63 -0.73 -19.49
CA VAL A 323 6.92 -1.10 -20.11
C VAL A 323 7.97 0.00 -19.88
N LEU A 324 7.57 1.27 -19.96
CA LEU A 324 8.47 2.39 -19.65
C LEU A 324 8.92 2.36 -18.18
N THR A 325 8.00 2.14 -17.24
CA THR A 325 8.32 2.05 -15.81
C THR A 325 9.23 0.87 -15.51
N THR A 326 9.00 -0.31 -16.10
CA THR A 326 9.88 -1.48 -15.92
C THR A 326 11.28 -1.25 -16.51
N LEU A 327 11.37 -0.64 -17.70
CA LEU A 327 12.65 -0.24 -18.29
C LEU A 327 13.39 0.82 -17.45
N ILE A 328 12.66 1.76 -16.83
CA ILE A 328 13.24 2.75 -15.90
C ILE A 328 13.72 2.09 -14.60
N LEU A 329 12.98 1.11 -14.06
CA LEU A 329 13.35 0.34 -12.87
C LEU A 329 14.57 -0.58 -13.15
N GLU A 330 14.69 -1.15 -14.34
CA GLU A 330 15.88 -1.90 -14.75
C GLU A 330 17.08 -0.99 -15.03
N ALA A 331 16.82 0.20 -15.57
CA ALA A 331 17.84 1.23 -15.63
C ALA A 331 18.30 1.68 -14.23
N GLN A 332 17.51 1.53 -13.16
CA GLN A 332 17.98 1.72 -11.77
C GLN A 332 18.93 0.62 -11.29
N LYS A 333 18.83 -0.60 -11.84
CA LYS A 333 19.75 -1.71 -11.52
C LYS A 333 21.08 -1.59 -12.26
N SER A 334 21.08 -0.98 -13.45
CA SER A 334 22.31 -0.66 -14.19
C SER A 334 22.87 0.70 -13.74
N ASN A 335 24.18 0.82 -13.48
CA ASN A 335 24.85 2.05 -13.03
C ASN A 335 24.82 3.19 -14.08
N ARG A 336 23.65 3.73 -14.42
CA ARG A 336 23.41 4.71 -15.51
C ARG A 336 22.46 5.83 -15.08
N GLN A 337 22.74 6.43 -13.92
CA GLN A 337 21.89 7.47 -13.31
C GLN A 337 21.74 8.72 -14.22
N ASP A 338 22.79 9.14 -14.92
CA ASP A 338 22.78 10.37 -15.71
C ASP A 338 21.95 10.26 -17.00
N LYS A 339 22.01 9.10 -17.68
CA LYS A 339 21.15 8.78 -18.84
C LYS A 339 19.67 8.87 -18.48
N ARG A 340 19.30 8.39 -17.29
CA ARG A 340 17.94 8.47 -16.77
C ARG A 340 17.54 9.91 -16.45
N ASN A 341 18.41 10.65 -15.74
CA ASN A 341 18.15 12.02 -15.35
C ASN A 341 17.97 12.93 -16.59
N PHE A 342 18.80 12.76 -17.61
CA PHE A 342 18.64 13.41 -18.90
C PHE A 342 17.29 13.07 -19.55
N TRP A 343 16.93 11.78 -19.62
CA TRP A 343 15.66 11.34 -20.20
C TRP A 343 14.45 11.99 -19.52
N MET A 344 14.45 12.04 -18.18
CA MET A 344 13.40 12.68 -17.39
C MET A 344 13.36 14.19 -17.62
N ALA A 345 14.51 14.84 -17.72
CA ALA A 345 14.58 16.28 -17.95
C ALA A 345 14.02 16.65 -19.34
N VAL A 346 14.33 15.85 -20.37
CA VAL A 346 13.74 16.00 -21.71
C VAL A 346 12.24 15.67 -21.73
N GLU A 347 11.77 14.71 -20.92
CA GLU A 347 10.32 14.44 -20.80
C GLU A 347 9.60 15.64 -20.19
N ASN A 348 10.17 16.23 -19.14
CA ASN A 348 9.63 17.43 -18.51
C ASN A 348 9.62 18.62 -19.47
N LEU A 349 10.60 18.71 -20.38
CA LEU A 349 10.66 19.77 -21.39
C LEU A 349 9.41 19.81 -22.29
N LYS A 350 8.70 18.69 -22.48
CA LYS A 350 7.43 18.63 -23.23
C LYS A 350 6.27 19.31 -22.51
N LEU A 351 6.41 19.54 -21.20
CA LEU A 351 5.39 20.12 -20.33
C LEU A 351 5.70 21.59 -19.97
N VAL A 352 6.86 22.10 -20.37
CA VAL A 352 7.31 23.48 -20.09
C VAL A 352 6.55 24.47 -20.97
N LYS A 353 6.18 25.62 -20.39
CA LYS A 353 5.49 26.71 -21.12
C LYS A 353 6.39 27.30 -22.20
N HIS A 354 5.80 27.78 -23.30
CA HIS A 354 6.55 28.23 -24.47
C HIS A 354 7.59 29.34 -24.17
N ASN A 355 7.30 30.23 -23.22
CA ASN A 355 8.19 31.31 -22.79
C ASN A 355 9.39 30.84 -21.95
N GLU A 356 9.35 29.63 -21.39
CA GLU A 356 10.40 29.05 -20.55
C GLU A 356 11.18 27.93 -21.26
N LEU A 357 10.69 27.44 -22.40
CA LEU A 357 11.26 26.33 -23.16
C LEU A 357 12.75 26.51 -23.45
N HIS A 358 13.15 27.67 -23.94
CA HIS A 358 14.55 27.92 -24.31
C HIS A 358 15.47 27.86 -23.08
N LYS A 359 15.03 28.43 -21.94
CA LYS A 359 15.79 28.41 -20.69
C LYS A 359 15.93 26.98 -20.17
N SER A 360 14.83 26.22 -20.13
CA SER A 360 14.86 24.82 -19.68
C SER A 360 15.69 23.92 -20.60
N ALA A 361 15.64 24.12 -21.92
CA ALA A 361 16.49 23.39 -22.86
C ALA A 361 17.98 23.73 -22.67
N GLN A 362 18.31 25.00 -22.40
CA GLN A 362 19.67 25.44 -22.11
C GLN A 362 20.20 24.76 -20.83
N GLU A 363 19.38 24.71 -19.77
CA GLU A 363 19.74 24.03 -18.52
C GLU A 363 19.98 22.52 -18.73
N ILE A 364 19.12 21.85 -19.49
CA ILE A 364 19.30 20.43 -19.84
C ILE A 364 20.60 20.22 -20.62
N TYR A 365 20.89 21.10 -21.59
CA TYR A 365 22.11 21.01 -22.39
C TYR A 365 23.36 21.18 -21.51
N GLN A 366 23.40 22.19 -20.64
CA GLN A 366 24.55 22.45 -19.78
C GLN A 366 24.81 21.33 -18.76
N VAL A 367 23.75 20.69 -18.25
CA VAL A 367 23.89 19.66 -17.21
C VAL A 367 24.17 18.28 -17.78
N TYR A 368 23.70 17.95 -18.99
CA TYR A 368 23.75 16.57 -19.47
C TYR A 368 24.37 16.39 -20.85
N VAL A 369 24.66 17.46 -21.57
CA VAL A 369 25.19 17.40 -22.94
C VAL A 369 26.54 18.11 -23.05
N ALA A 370 26.71 19.23 -22.36
CA ALA A 370 27.95 20.00 -22.38
C ALA A 370 29.15 19.13 -21.99
N PRO A 371 30.25 19.13 -22.77
CA PRO A 371 31.44 18.33 -22.48
C PRO A 371 32.10 18.68 -21.14
N SER A 372 31.84 19.88 -20.63
CA SER A 372 32.33 20.38 -19.34
C SER A 372 31.57 19.81 -18.13
N SER A 373 30.44 19.13 -18.34
CA SER A 373 29.65 18.59 -17.24
C SER A 373 30.11 17.20 -16.79
N ASP A 374 30.21 17.01 -15.49
CA ASP A 374 30.45 15.72 -14.83
C ASP A 374 29.30 14.71 -15.02
N LYS A 375 28.12 15.18 -15.45
CA LYS A 375 26.92 14.38 -15.73
C LYS A 375 26.64 14.24 -17.22
N SER A 376 27.62 14.59 -18.06
CA SER A 376 27.48 14.54 -19.51
C SER A 376 27.20 13.11 -20.00
N VAL A 377 26.22 13.00 -20.88
CA VAL A 377 25.77 11.74 -21.43
C VAL A 377 26.31 11.57 -22.84
N MET A 378 26.91 10.41 -23.11
CA MET A 378 27.37 10.07 -24.46
C MET A 378 26.19 10.02 -25.44
N LEU A 379 26.21 10.93 -26.42
CA LEU A 379 25.21 11.11 -27.47
C LEU A 379 25.91 11.21 -28.83
N ASP A 380 25.20 10.89 -29.91
CA ASP A 380 25.70 11.11 -31.27
C ASP A 380 25.95 12.61 -31.52
N THR A 381 27.10 12.92 -32.12
CA THR A 381 27.48 14.27 -32.55
C THR A 381 26.43 14.99 -33.41
N THR A 382 25.64 14.24 -34.18
CA THR A 382 24.54 14.79 -34.98
C THR A 382 23.39 15.30 -34.12
N LEU A 383 23.08 14.61 -33.02
CA LEU A 383 22.07 15.01 -32.04
C LEU A 383 22.53 16.21 -31.22
N ILE A 384 23.79 16.22 -30.81
CA ILE A 384 24.40 17.37 -30.09
C ILE A 384 24.29 18.63 -30.94
N ARG A 385 24.69 18.55 -32.23
CA ARG A 385 24.56 19.66 -33.17
C ARG A 385 23.11 20.13 -33.33
N GLY A 386 22.15 19.20 -33.38
CA GLY A 386 20.73 19.55 -33.45
C GLY A 386 20.23 20.29 -32.20
N MET A 387 20.74 19.93 -31.01
CA MET A 387 20.43 20.64 -29.76
C MET A 387 21.07 22.03 -29.74
N GLU A 388 22.32 22.17 -30.16
CA GLU A 388 23.00 23.47 -30.28
C GLU A 388 22.25 24.40 -31.24
N GLN A 389 21.80 23.89 -32.39
CA GLN A 389 21.04 24.67 -33.36
C GLN A 389 19.73 25.22 -32.77
N TYR A 390 19.04 24.46 -31.91
CA TYR A 390 17.88 24.97 -31.17
C TYR A 390 18.26 26.12 -30.22
N LEU A 391 19.36 25.96 -29.47
CA LEU A 391 19.82 26.98 -28.51
C LEU A 391 20.32 28.27 -29.17
N HIS A 392 20.75 28.20 -30.43
CA HIS A 392 21.09 29.38 -31.25
C HIS A 392 19.87 29.93 -32.03
N GLY A 393 18.66 29.39 -31.80
CA GLY A 393 17.42 29.86 -32.41
C GLY A 393 17.23 29.48 -33.89
N THR A 394 18.02 28.54 -34.39
CA THR A 394 18.02 28.17 -35.83
C THR A 394 17.17 26.95 -36.18
N TYR A 395 16.73 26.16 -35.19
CA TYR A 395 15.96 24.93 -35.38
C TYR A 395 15.03 24.62 -34.20
N GLY A 396 14.24 23.55 -34.29
CA GLY A 396 13.30 23.09 -33.24
C GLY A 396 13.90 22.06 -32.25
N LEU A 397 13.12 21.67 -31.23
CA LEU A 397 13.52 20.75 -30.14
C LEU A 397 13.76 19.28 -30.55
N GLN A 398 13.79 18.99 -31.85
CA GLN A 398 13.82 17.63 -32.37
C GLN A 398 15.06 16.85 -31.90
N GLY A 399 16.22 17.51 -31.79
CA GLY A 399 17.45 16.88 -31.29
C GLY A 399 17.31 16.31 -29.87
N PHE A 400 16.62 17.02 -28.97
CA PHE A 400 16.33 16.55 -27.61
C PHE A 400 15.42 15.31 -27.63
N PHE A 401 14.35 15.32 -28.43
CA PHE A 401 13.40 14.21 -28.48
C PHE A 401 13.95 12.97 -29.20
N GLU A 402 14.85 13.14 -30.17
CA GLU A 402 15.52 12.01 -30.82
C GLU A 402 16.53 11.33 -29.90
N ALA A 403 17.33 12.11 -29.16
CA ALA A 403 18.20 11.57 -28.12
C ALA A 403 17.43 10.78 -27.05
N GLN A 404 16.26 11.28 -26.66
CA GLN A 404 15.39 10.58 -25.71
C GLN A 404 14.91 9.21 -26.24
N LYS A 405 14.59 9.12 -27.54
CA LYS A 405 14.17 7.86 -28.19
C LYS A 405 15.32 6.87 -28.32
N GLU A 406 16.54 7.34 -28.55
CA GLU A 406 17.74 6.51 -28.61
C GLU A 406 17.99 5.77 -27.29
N PHE A 407 17.78 6.45 -26.15
CA PHE A 407 17.89 5.78 -24.84
C PHE A 407 16.83 4.72 -24.63
N ILE A 408 15.58 4.97 -25.02
CA ILE A 408 14.51 3.96 -24.90
C ILE A 408 14.82 2.72 -25.74
N THR A 409 15.27 2.90 -26.99
CA THR A 409 15.62 1.78 -27.87
C THR A 409 16.81 0.99 -27.35
N THR A 410 17.83 1.68 -26.82
CA THR A 410 19.00 1.06 -26.19
C THR A 410 18.63 0.26 -24.94
N TRP A 411 17.81 0.83 -24.04
CA TRP A 411 17.34 0.13 -22.85
C TRP A 411 16.48 -1.08 -23.19
N ARG A 412 15.60 -0.95 -24.20
CA ARG A 412 14.76 -2.05 -24.68
C ARG A 412 15.58 -3.20 -25.26
N ARG A 413 16.64 -2.92 -26.03
CA ARG A 413 17.57 -3.95 -26.53
C ARG A 413 18.31 -4.64 -25.38
N GLY A 414 18.80 -3.88 -24.41
CA GLY A 414 19.48 -4.42 -23.22
C GLY A 414 18.57 -5.32 -22.38
N PHE A 415 17.30 -4.94 -22.20
CA PHE A 415 16.32 -5.77 -21.48
C PHE A 415 16.02 -7.07 -22.23
N ILE A 416 15.75 -7.01 -23.54
CA ILE A 416 15.51 -8.21 -24.35
C ILE A 416 16.72 -9.15 -24.30
N ALA A 417 17.95 -8.61 -24.36
CA ALA A 417 19.17 -9.39 -24.25
C ALA A 417 19.42 -9.98 -22.85
N SER A 418 18.81 -9.43 -21.79
CA SER A 418 18.90 -9.99 -20.43
C SER A 418 17.87 -11.09 -20.14
N LEU A 419 16.87 -11.24 -21.02
CA LEU A 419 15.83 -12.26 -20.94
C LEU A 419 16.14 -13.50 -21.79
N CYS A 420 17.07 -13.39 -22.75
CA CYS A 420 17.66 -14.50 -23.49
C CYS A 420 18.96 -14.94 -22.80
#